data_AF-A0A5A7TA59-F1
#
_entry.id   AF-A0A5A7TA59-F1
#
_cell.length_a   1.000
_cell.length_b   1.000
_cell.length_c   1.000
_cell.angle_alpha   90.00
_cell.angle_beta   90.00
_cell.angle_gamma   90.00
#
_symmetry.space_group_name_H-M   'P 1'
#
loop_
_entity.id
_entity.type
_entity.pdbx_description
1 polymer ?
#
loop_
_entity_poly.entity_id
_entity_poly.type
_entity_poly.pdbx_seq_one_letter_code
_entity_poly.pdbx_strand_id
1 'polypeptide(L)'
;MCLFVTADDPDRLTPINHDLYHSSVDLMKEIEAMVHRHPDKLTIETMKSKNKGYAAEIPVVTYRRGRNNIDDTSKFRILLSFGQHGRELITTEVALRILLILSEEHLLPHMDHASLNNTLDKLVIKVVPMENLNGRRLVEGGDLCERRNGRGVDLNRNWSVDWGKKEKDYDPYEENPGFAPFSEPETQIMRKIALRFDPHIWVNVHSGMEALFMPYDHKNTTPDGEIAQQMKLLLEELNHLHCHSRCMIGSGGGSVGYLAHGTATDFMFDKARVPMAFTFEIYGDEAASSKDCFRMFNPTDPNTFNRVLSDWSAAFFTIFKMGPEYLDETEFHPKSNVDKLVSIDEYLEGYLIERSSRYGKKREVFDLGMQEMRTYFRLFLLSSVLLMFMFCSRISKNKFTRPLVSAISI
;
A
#
# COMPACT_ATOMS: atom_id res chain seq x y z
N MET A 1 6.24 53.61 9.12
CA MET A 1 7.02 52.37 9.22
C MET A 1 6.35 51.37 8.29
N CYS A 2 6.79 51.30 7.04
CA CYS A 2 6.23 50.38 6.06
C CYS A 2 6.69 48.97 6.43
N LEU A 3 5.73 48.11 6.78
CA LEU A 3 5.91 46.67 6.88
C LEU A 3 6.24 46.17 5.47
N PHE A 4 7.52 45.86 5.24
CA PHE A 4 7.92 45.02 4.12
C PHE A 4 7.35 43.63 4.41
N VAL A 5 6.23 43.29 3.78
CA VAL A 5 5.90 41.89 3.50
C VAL A 5 6.98 41.43 2.54
N THR A 6 7.96 40.71 3.06
CA THR A 6 8.93 40.02 2.23
C THR A 6 8.15 39.03 1.38
N ALA A 7 8.18 39.21 0.06
CA ALA A 7 7.72 38.17 -0.84
C ALA A 7 8.55 36.92 -0.55
N ASP A 8 7.89 35.78 -0.31
CA ASP A 8 8.58 34.51 -0.14
C ASP A 8 9.49 34.28 -1.35
N ASP A 9 10.76 34.04 -1.08
CA ASP A 9 11.74 33.66 -2.10
C ASP A 9 11.32 32.31 -2.69
N PRO A 10 10.94 32.23 -3.98
CA PRO A 10 10.42 31.01 -4.59
C PRO A 10 11.46 29.87 -4.67
N ASP A 11 12.73 30.14 -4.40
CA ASP A 11 13.79 29.13 -4.32
C ASP A 11 14.10 28.68 -2.87
N ARG A 12 13.44 29.25 -1.85
CA ARG A 12 13.63 28.84 -0.46
C ARG A 12 12.87 27.54 -0.18
N LEU A 13 13.63 26.47 0.03
CA LEU A 13 13.09 25.17 0.46
C LEU A 13 12.64 25.23 1.93
N THR A 14 11.48 24.62 2.23
CA THR A 14 10.99 24.54 3.61
C THR A 14 11.70 23.40 4.35
N PRO A 15 12.41 23.66 5.46
CA PRO A 15 13.04 22.61 6.25
C PRO A 15 12.00 21.85 7.10
N ILE A 16 12.37 20.67 7.58
CA ILE A 16 11.56 19.92 8.56
C ILE A 16 11.42 20.75 9.84
N ASN A 17 10.19 21.02 10.25
CA ASN A 17 9.91 21.67 11.53
C ASN A 17 9.87 20.63 12.66
N HIS A 18 10.93 20.55 13.47
CA HIS A 18 11.04 19.59 14.56
C HIS A 18 10.14 19.87 15.78
N ASP A 19 9.46 21.03 15.82
CA ASP A 19 8.39 21.27 16.80
C ASP A 19 7.07 20.61 16.39
N LEU A 20 6.92 20.26 15.10
CA LEU A 20 5.72 19.62 14.55
C LEU A 20 5.97 18.13 14.24
N TYR A 21 7.14 17.78 13.73
CA TYR A 21 7.45 16.44 13.26
C TYR A 21 8.52 15.76 14.11
N HIS A 22 8.23 14.55 14.55
CA HIS A 22 9.21 13.70 15.19
C HIS A 22 10.25 13.22 14.15
N SER A 23 11.49 13.07 14.60
CA SER A 23 12.45 12.22 13.88
C SER A 23 11.97 10.77 13.92
N SER A 24 12.40 9.94 12.97
CA SER A 24 12.08 8.52 12.92
C SER A 24 12.49 7.79 14.18
N VAL A 25 13.59 8.22 14.78
CA VAL A 25 14.10 7.70 16.06
C VAL A 25 13.17 8.11 17.21
N ASP A 26 12.78 9.37 17.30
CA ASP A 26 11.98 9.86 18.43
C ASP A 26 10.52 9.40 18.33
N LEU A 27 9.96 9.33 17.11
CA LEU A 27 8.65 8.74 16.85
C LEU A 27 8.61 7.29 17.36
N MET A 28 9.61 6.47 16.99
CA MET A 28 9.64 5.08 17.42
C MET A 28 9.87 4.92 18.92
N LYS A 29 10.69 5.78 19.54
CA LYS A 29 10.85 5.80 21.00
C LYS A 29 9.53 6.11 21.71
N GLU A 30 8.76 7.10 21.24
CA GLU A 30 7.46 7.43 21.83
C GLU A 30 6.47 6.26 21.68
N ILE A 31 6.43 5.63 20.51
CA ILE A 31 5.58 4.45 20.28
C ILE A 31 5.97 3.30 21.21
N GLU A 32 7.26 2.98 21.34
CA GLU A 32 7.75 1.93 22.23
C GLU A 32 7.45 2.25 23.70
N ALA A 33 7.63 3.50 24.13
CA ALA A 33 7.31 3.96 25.48
C ALA A 33 5.81 3.83 25.77
N MET A 34 4.95 4.27 24.85
CA MET A 34 3.50 4.12 24.96
C MET A 34 3.07 2.64 25.02
N VAL A 35 3.65 1.76 24.19
CA VAL A 35 3.37 0.32 24.27
C VAL A 35 3.79 -0.25 25.64
N HIS A 36 4.92 0.22 26.20
CA HIS A 36 5.36 -0.16 27.53
C HIS A 36 4.42 0.34 28.65
N ARG A 37 3.84 1.54 28.50
CA ARG A 37 2.85 2.09 29.44
C ARG A 37 1.50 1.36 29.38
N HIS A 38 1.14 0.81 28.22
CA HIS A 38 -0.17 0.19 27.95
C HIS A 38 -0.11 -1.27 27.47
N PRO A 39 0.56 -2.19 28.20
CA PRO A 39 0.78 -3.57 27.76
C PRO A 39 -0.49 -4.45 27.82
N ASP A 40 -1.58 -3.93 28.39
CA ASP A 40 -2.90 -4.55 28.42
C ASP A 40 -3.67 -4.35 27.10
N LYS A 41 -3.33 -3.31 26.33
CA LYS A 41 -3.99 -2.95 25.06
C LYS A 41 -3.07 -3.07 23.85
N LEU A 42 -1.80 -2.73 24.00
CA LEU A 42 -0.84 -2.61 22.91
C LEU A 42 0.28 -3.64 23.05
N THR A 43 0.70 -4.17 21.91
CA THR A 43 1.93 -4.96 21.78
C THR A 43 2.67 -4.51 20.52
N ILE A 44 3.99 -4.64 20.51
CA ILE A 44 4.81 -4.29 19.35
C ILE A 44 5.70 -5.47 18.96
N GLU A 45 5.77 -5.75 17.67
CA GLU A 45 6.74 -6.66 17.06
C GLU A 45 7.50 -5.93 15.96
N THR A 46 8.79 -6.25 15.78
CA THR A 46 9.56 -5.73 14.64
C THR A 46 9.85 -6.87 13.67
N MET A 47 9.30 -6.76 12.47
CA MET A 47 9.54 -7.71 11.39
C MET A 47 10.77 -7.28 10.60
N LYS A 48 11.66 -8.23 10.29
CA LYS A 48 12.90 -7.98 9.56
C LYS A 48 12.98 -8.86 8.32
N SER A 49 13.52 -8.32 7.24
CA SER A 49 13.80 -9.05 6.01
C SER A 49 15.06 -8.50 5.35
N LYS A 50 15.68 -9.30 4.48
CA LYS A 50 16.88 -8.93 3.74
C LYS A 50 16.83 -9.54 2.33
N ASN A 51 17.17 -8.74 1.34
CA ASN A 51 17.28 -9.19 -0.04
C ASN A 51 18.44 -8.51 -0.77
N LYS A 52 19.33 -9.32 -1.37
CA LYS A 52 20.53 -8.87 -2.09
C LYS A 52 21.35 -7.82 -1.32
N GLY A 53 21.63 -8.08 -0.04
CA GLY A 53 22.46 -7.19 0.79
C GLY A 53 21.72 -6.03 1.46
N TYR A 54 20.54 -5.63 0.95
CA TYR A 54 19.70 -4.59 1.54
C TYR A 54 18.73 -5.19 2.56
N ALA A 55 18.57 -4.55 3.71
CA ALA A 55 17.74 -5.02 4.81
C ALA A 55 16.74 -3.95 5.23
N ALA A 56 15.57 -4.38 5.68
CA ALA A 56 14.55 -3.51 6.23
C ALA A 56 13.95 -4.09 7.50
N GLU A 57 13.47 -3.19 8.35
CA GLU A 57 12.79 -3.48 9.60
C GLU A 57 11.49 -2.69 9.62
N ILE A 58 10.38 -3.35 9.91
CA ILE A 58 9.05 -2.74 9.98
C ILE A 58 8.47 -3.04 11.36
N PRO A 59 8.24 -2.02 12.20
CA PRO A 59 7.50 -2.16 13.44
C PRO A 59 6.01 -2.37 13.15
N VAL A 60 5.37 -3.23 13.92
CA VAL A 60 3.94 -3.52 13.85
C VAL A 60 3.37 -3.43 15.25
N VAL A 61 2.54 -2.43 15.50
CA VAL A 61 1.82 -2.26 16.77
C VAL A 61 0.47 -2.93 16.62
N THR A 62 0.15 -3.87 17.51
CA THR A 62 -1.15 -4.52 17.57
C THR A 62 -1.93 -4.00 18.75
N TYR A 63 -3.08 -3.38 18.48
CA TYR A 63 -4.09 -3.04 19.47
C TYR A 63 -5.10 -4.18 19.61
N ARG A 64 -5.34 -4.57 20.86
CA ARG A 64 -6.33 -5.58 21.22
C ARG A 64 -6.83 -5.33 22.64
N ARG A 65 -8.15 -5.14 22.78
CA ARG A 65 -8.80 -5.03 24.09
C ARG A 65 -9.37 -6.37 24.53
N GLY A 66 -9.21 -6.69 25.81
CA GLY A 66 -9.69 -7.92 26.46
C GLY A 66 -8.75 -9.12 26.30
N ARG A 67 -8.28 -9.70 27.41
CA ARG A 67 -7.49 -10.95 27.47
C ARG A 67 -8.36 -12.22 27.58
N ASN A 68 -9.63 -12.16 27.19
CA ASN A 68 -10.48 -13.35 27.24
C ASN A 68 -10.12 -14.26 26.06
N ASN A 69 -9.99 -15.56 26.34
CA ASN A 69 -9.65 -16.67 25.43
C ASN A 69 -10.69 -16.90 24.31
N ILE A 70 -11.15 -15.84 23.64
CA ILE A 70 -11.92 -15.93 22.40
C ILE A 70 -10.89 -16.04 21.28
N ASP A 71 -11.07 -17.02 20.40
CA ASP A 71 -10.20 -17.25 19.24
C ASP A 71 -10.10 -15.96 18.41
N ASP A 72 -8.88 -15.44 18.25
CA ASP A 72 -8.61 -14.17 17.55
C ASP A 72 -9.17 -14.18 16.12
N THR A 73 -9.43 -15.36 15.54
CA THR A 73 -10.03 -15.52 14.22
C THR A 73 -11.46 -14.96 14.11
N SER A 74 -12.19 -14.82 15.22
CA SER A 74 -13.57 -14.31 15.22
C SER A 74 -13.67 -12.79 15.32
N LYS A 75 -12.56 -12.09 15.57
CA LYS A 75 -12.56 -10.63 15.66
C LYS A 75 -12.43 -10.00 14.28
N PHE A 76 -13.03 -8.83 14.12
CA PHE A 76 -12.87 -8.03 12.91
C PHE A 76 -11.47 -7.41 12.88
N ARG A 77 -10.81 -7.49 11.73
CA ARG A 77 -9.36 -7.23 11.59
C ARG A 77 -9.11 -6.05 10.67
N ILE A 78 -8.40 -5.05 11.17
CA ILE A 78 -8.07 -3.83 10.43
C ILE A 78 -6.56 -3.66 10.40
N LEU A 79 -5.99 -3.44 9.22
CA LEU A 79 -4.56 -3.17 9.03
C LEU A 79 -4.40 -1.76 8.48
N LEU A 80 -3.61 -0.94 9.16
CA LEU A 80 -3.28 0.42 8.71
C LEU A 80 -1.77 0.51 8.45
N SER A 81 -1.37 1.07 7.31
CA SER A 81 0.04 1.30 6.96
C SER A 81 0.32 2.77 6.64
N PHE A 82 1.43 3.26 7.20
CA PHE A 82 1.85 4.67 7.12
C PHE A 82 3.34 4.75 6.76
N GLY A 83 3.76 5.91 6.24
CA GLY A 83 5.17 6.19 5.95
C GLY A 83 5.78 5.23 4.92
N GLN A 84 5.02 4.84 3.90
CA GLN A 84 5.54 4.04 2.77
C GLN A 84 6.47 4.88 1.89
N HIS A 85 6.16 6.17 1.70
CA HIS A 85 7.09 7.09 1.07
C HIS A 85 7.84 7.94 2.09
N GLY A 86 9.14 8.12 1.88
CA GLY A 86 10.03 8.77 2.85
C GLY A 86 9.61 10.18 3.23
N ARG A 87 9.19 10.98 2.24
CA ARG A 87 8.86 12.41 2.36
C ARG A 87 7.49 12.74 2.98
N GLU A 88 6.65 11.74 3.19
CA GLU A 88 5.26 11.90 3.65
C GLU A 88 5.17 11.82 5.20
N LEU A 89 5.88 12.71 5.91
CA LEU A 89 6.03 12.65 7.37
C LEU A 89 4.71 12.75 8.14
N ILE A 90 3.76 13.55 7.64
CA ILE A 90 2.45 13.75 8.28
C ILE A 90 1.69 12.44 8.50
N THR A 91 1.88 11.45 7.61
CA THR A 91 1.26 10.12 7.74
C THR A 91 1.70 9.41 9.02
N THR A 92 2.98 9.50 9.36
CA THR A 92 3.55 8.84 10.55
C THR A 92 3.12 9.51 11.86
N GLU A 93 2.85 10.82 11.82
CA GLU A 93 2.27 11.56 12.95
C GLU A 93 0.80 11.19 13.18
N VAL A 94 0.02 10.97 12.11
CA VAL A 94 -1.34 10.43 12.21
C VAL A 94 -1.32 9.02 12.81
N ALA A 95 -0.36 8.17 12.42
CA ALA A 95 -0.20 6.84 13.02
C ALA A 95 0.02 6.92 14.54
N LEU A 96 0.92 7.80 14.99
CA LEU A 96 1.15 8.04 16.42
C LEU A 96 -0.12 8.56 17.11
N ARG A 97 -0.82 9.54 16.52
CA ARG A 97 -2.08 10.07 17.06
C ARG A 97 -3.13 8.98 17.26
N ILE A 98 -3.32 8.10 16.28
CA ILE A 98 -4.26 6.97 16.36
C ILE A 98 -3.89 6.06 17.54
N LEU A 99 -2.61 5.72 17.67
CA LEU A 99 -2.16 4.86 18.76
C LEU A 99 -2.33 5.50 20.14
N LEU A 100 -2.07 6.81 20.28
CA LEU A 100 -2.33 7.57 21.50
C LEU A 100 -3.81 7.59 21.88
N ILE A 101 -4.72 7.64 20.89
CA ILE A 101 -6.16 7.55 21.14
C ILE A 101 -6.53 6.12 21.56
N LEU A 102 -6.01 5.10 20.87
CA LEU A 102 -6.27 3.70 21.20
C LEU A 102 -5.76 3.32 22.61
N SER A 103 -4.65 3.92 23.07
CA SER A 103 -4.15 3.74 24.43
C SER A 103 -4.92 4.52 25.50
N GLU A 104 -5.80 5.45 25.09
CA GLU A 104 -6.50 6.44 25.93
C GLU A 104 -5.57 7.54 26.51
N GLU A 105 -4.37 7.74 25.92
CA GLU A 105 -3.49 8.88 26.24
C GLU A 105 -3.94 10.18 25.54
N HIS A 106 -4.76 10.06 24.49
CA HIS A 106 -5.40 11.19 23.82
C HIS A 106 -6.90 10.93 23.64
N LEU A 107 -7.71 11.98 23.71
CA LEU A 107 -9.17 11.87 23.59
C LEU A 107 -9.62 12.39 22.23
N LEU A 108 -10.53 11.66 21.59
CA LEU A 108 -11.26 12.16 20.43
C LEU A 108 -12.42 13.05 20.90
N PRO A 109 -12.47 14.33 20.50
CA PRO A 109 -13.61 15.18 20.79
C PRO A 109 -14.90 14.57 20.24
N HIS A 110 -16.01 14.79 20.94
CA HIS A 110 -17.37 14.44 20.48
C HIS A 110 -17.64 12.93 20.26
N MET A 111 -16.79 12.04 20.76
CA MET A 111 -17.01 10.59 20.70
C MET A 111 -17.50 10.04 22.06
N ASP A 112 -18.61 9.31 22.05
CA ASP A 112 -19.06 8.58 23.24
C ASP A 112 -18.10 7.42 23.55
N HIS A 113 -17.40 7.51 24.68
CA HIS A 113 -16.42 6.52 25.12
C HIS A 113 -17.03 5.13 25.33
N ALA A 114 -18.29 5.04 25.77
CA ALA A 114 -18.93 3.74 25.99
C ALA A 114 -19.20 3.02 24.64
N SER A 115 -19.78 3.73 23.68
CA SER A 115 -19.96 3.23 22.30
C SER A 115 -18.63 2.88 21.62
N LEU A 116 -17.60 3.72 21.80
CA LEU A 116 -16.28 3.46 21.25
C LEU A 116 -15.67 2.19 21.85
N ASN A 117 -15.73 2.01 23.18
CA ASN A 117 -15.16 0.84 23.83
C ASN A 117 -15.82 -0.47 23.36
N ASN A 118 -17.16 -0.48 23.24
CA ASN A 118 -17.90 -1.63 22.70
C ASN A 118 -17.51 -1.97 21.25
N THR A 119 -17.22 -0.94 20.45
CA THR A 119 -16.71 -1.12 19.09
C THR A 119 -15.31 -1.75 19.14
N LEU A 120 -14.38 -1.13 19.88
CA LEU A 120 -12.99 -1.57 19.97
C LEU A 120 -12.80 -2.97 20.56
N ASP A 121 -13.69 -3.43 21.44
CA ASP A 121 -13.65 -4.79 22.01
C ASP A 121 -13.77 -5.89 20.94
N LYS A 122 -14.43 -5.60 19.82
CA LYS A 122 -14.66 -6.52 18.71
C LYS A 122 -13.55 -6.49 17.65
N LEU A 123 -12.61 -5.57 17.77
CA LEU A 123 -11.56 -5.33 16.77
C LEU A 123 -10.20 -5.91 17.20
N VAL A 124 -9.42 -6.29 16.21
CA VAL A 124 -7.96 -6.34 16.28
C VAL A 124 -7.42 -5.38 15.24
N ILE A 125 -6.63 -4.41 15.66
CA ILE A 125 -6.08 -3.38 14.78
C ILE A 125 -4.57 -3.53 14.76
N LYS A 126 -4.00 -3.73 13.57
CA LYS A 126 -2.56 -3.65 13.35
C LYS A 126 -2.22 -2.32 12.69
N VAL A 127 -1.30 -1.59 13.29
CA VAL A 127 -0.77 -0.33 12.79
C VAL A 127 0.71 -0.54 12.44
N VAL A 128 1.06 -0.27 11.19
CA VAL A 128 2.44 -0.14 10.73
C VAL A 128 2.75 1.36 10.67
N PRO A 129 3.36 1.94 11.72
CA PRO A 129 3.51 3.39 11.83
C PRO A 129 4.55 3.96 10.86
N MET A 130 5.46 3.12 10.35
CA MET A 130 6.48 3.51 9.38
C MET A 130 6.93 2.28 8.59
N GLU A 131 6.49 2.17 7.33
CA GLU A 131 6.89 1.08 6.42
C GLU A 131 8.32 1.28 5.89
N ASN A 132 8.74 2.52 5.63
CA ASN A 132 9.98 2.84 4.94
C ASN A 132 10.98 3.64 5.81
N LEU A 133 11.49 3.01 6.86
CA LEU A 133 12.49 3.63 7.74
C LEU A 133 13.76 4.07 6.98
N ASN A 134 14.19 3.28 5.99
CA ASN A 134 15.41 3.57 5.24
C ASN A 134 15.27 4.80 4.34
N GLY A 135 14.12 4.98 3.67
CA GLY A 135 13.81 6.19 2.90
C GLY A 135 13.62 7.40 3.81
N ARG A 136 12.90 7.24 4.93
CA ARG A 136 12.73 8.30 5.95
C ARG A 136 14.08 8.85 6.46
N ARG A 137 15.08 7.99 6.65
CA ARG A 137 16.44 8.43 7.05
C ARG A 137 17.13 9.32 6.01
N LEU A 138 16.87 9.12 4.71
CA LEU A 138 17.42 10.00 3.67
C LEU A 138 16.79 11.39 3.73
N VAL A 139 15.47 11.43 3.93
CA VAL A 139 14.72 12.68 4.13
C VAL A 139 15.19 13.44 5.35
N GLU A 140 15.35 12.76 6.49
CA GLU A 140 15.91 13.35 7.72
C GLU A 140 17.39 13.76 7.57
N GLY A 141 18.10 13.16 6.61
CA GLY A 141 19.45 13.53 6.21
C GLY A 141 19.54 14.73 5.26
N GLY A 142 18.40 15.27 4.79
CA GLY A 142 18.31 16.46 3.97
C GLY A 142 17.77 16.23 2.55
N ASP A 143 17.54 15.00 2.12
CA ASP A 143 16.92 14.71 0.82
C ASP A 143 15.39 14.79 0.92
N LEU A 144 14.87 16.02 1.10
CA LEU A 144 13.46 16.28 1.41
C LEU A 144 12.47 15.80 0.34
N CYS A 145 12.95 15.49 -0.86
CA CYS A 145 12.15 14.98 -1.96
C CYS A 145 12.19 13.45 -2.09
N GLU A 146 13.01 12.73 -1.32
CA GLU A 146 13.13 11.27 -1.48
C GLU A 146 11.82 10.57 -1.08
N ARG A 147 11.20 9.97 -2.08
CA ARG A 147 9.97 9.18 -1.97
C ARG A 147 10.26 7.72 -1.67
N ARG A 148 11.32 7.18 -2.29
CA ARG A 148 11.58 5.75 -2.41
C ARG A 148 12.27 5.20 -1.16
N ASN A 149 12.59 3.91 -1.17
CA ASN A 149 13.36 3.31 -0.09
C ASN A 149 14.85 3.68 -0.14
N GLY A 150 15.62 3.23 0.84
CA GLY A 150 17.05 3.57 0.97
C GLY A 150 17.96 3.05 -0.15
N ARG A 151 17.42 2.34 -1.15
CA ARG A 151 18.14 1.97 -2.38
C ARG A 151 17.42 2.41 -3.66
N GLY A 152 16.50 3.37 -3.56
CA GLY A 152 15.86 4.03 -4.69
C GLY A 152 14.79 3.21 -5.40
N VAL A 153 14.07 2.33 -4.69
CA VAL A 153 12.87 1.64 -5.23
C VAL A 153 11.61 2.21 -4.61
N ASP A 154 10.62 2.56 -5.44
CA ASP A 154 9.29 2.93 -4.98
C ASP A 154 8.56 1.68 -4.47
N LEU A 155 8.29 1.66 -3.17
CA LEU A 155 7.58 0.55 -2.52
C LEU A 155 6.17 0.40 -3.06
N ASN A 156 5.51 1.48 -3.48
CA ASN A 156 4.18 1.45 -4.09
C ASN A 156 4.20 1.24 -5.63
N ARG A 157 5.33 0.75 -6.15
CA ARG A 157 5.47 0.19 -7.52
C ARG A 157 6.05 -1.23 -7.51
N ASN A 158 6.32 -1.78 -6.33
CA ASN A 158 7.03 -3.05 -6.15
C ASN A 158 6.12 -4.27 -5.91
N TRP A 159 4.83 -4.17 -6.20
CA TRP A 159 3.84 -5.24 -6.00
C TRP A 159 3.52 -5.97 -7.31
N SER A 160 2.95 -7.18 -7.24
CA SER A 160 2.87 -8.08 -8.41
C SER A 160 1.77 -7.79 -9.43
N VAL A 161 0.85 -6.85 -9.18
CA VAL A 161 -0.25 -6.56 -10.12
C VAL A 161 0.20 -5.56 -11.19
N ASP A 162 0.13 -5.97 -12.46
CA ASP A 162 0.62 -5.20 -13.64
C ASP A 162 2.08 -4.68 -13.49
N TRP A 163 2.90 -5.37 -12.69
CA TRP A 163 4.23 -4.90 -12.30
C TRP A 163 5.16 -4.59 -13.48
N GLY A 164 5.92 -3.50 -13.35
CA GLY A 164 7.00 -3.13 -14.26
C GLY A 164 6.54 -2.48 -15.58
N LYS A 165 5.23 -2.35 -15.78
CA LYS A 165 4.68 -1.52 -16.85
C LYS A 165 4.94 -0.04 -16.55
N LYS A 166 5.25 0.70 -17.61
CA LYS A 166 5.62 2.11 -17.56
C LYS A 166 4.68 2.90 -18.44
N GLU A 167 4.02 3.89 -17.85
CA GLU A 167 3.20 4.84 -18.61
C GLU A 167 4.07 5.88 -19.31
N LYS A 168 3.47 6.73 -20.14
CA LYS A 168 4.19 7.71 -20.96
C LYS A 168 4.91 8.77 -20.12
N ASP A 169 4.34 9.06 -18.96
CA ASP A 169 4.79 10.01 -17.93
C ASP A 169 5.66 9.36 -16.85
N TYR A 170 6.07 8.10 -17.03
CA TYR A 170 6.91 7.38 -16.08
C TYR A 170 8.19 8.14 -15.71
N ASP A 171 8.37 8.37 -14.41
CA ASP A 171 9.60 8.94 -13.87
C ASP A 171 10.39 7.90 -13.06
N PRO A 172 11.61 7.48 -13.50
CA PRO A 172 12.42 6.54 -12.73
C PRO A 172 12.91 7.07 -11.37
N TYR A 173 12.88 8.39 -11.14
CA TYR A 173 13.24 8.97 -9.85
C TYR A 173 12.10 8.90 -8.83
N GLU A 174 10.86 8.76 -9.29
CA GLU A 174 9.68 8.64 -8.43
C GLU A 174 9.13 7.22 -8.40
N GLU A 175 9.15 6.51 -9.53
CA GLU A 175 8.34 5.31 -9.77
C GLU A 175 9.16 4.04 -10.06
N ASN A 176 10.46 4.03 -9.73
CA ASN A 176 11.30 2.85 -9.96
C ASN A 176 10.69 1.60 -9.28
N PRO A 177 10.22 0.59 -10.04
CA PRO A 177 9.46 -0.54 -9.49
C PRO A 177 10.36 -1.63 -8.90
N GLY A 178 11.68 -1.45 -8.91
CA GLY A 178 12.66 -2.46 -8.52
C GLY A 178 12.97 -3.46 -9.64
N PHE A 179 13.66 -4.55 -9.31
CA PHE A 179 14.12 -5.52 -10.31
C PHE A 179 13.17 -6.71 -10.53
N ALA A 180 12.19 -6.89 -9.63
CA ALA A 180 11.16 -7.91 -9.67
C ALA A 180 10.02 -7.49 -8.73
N PRO A 181 8.79 -7.99 -8.90
CA PRO A 181 7.77 -7.80 -7.88
C PRO A 181 8.23 -8.40 -6.56
N PHE A 182 7.99 -7.70 -5.46
CA PHE A 182 8.48 -8.01 -4.12
C PHE A 182 10.00 -8.13 -4.05
N SER A 183 10.74 -7.34 -4.85
CA SER A 183 12.19 -7.26 -4.72
C SER A 183 12.61 -6.59 -3.41
N GLU A 184 11.78 -5.74 -2.83
CA GLU A 184 12.10 -4.98 -1.62
C GLU A 184 11.76 -5.77 -0.35
N PRO A 185 12.66 -5.83 0.65
CA PRO A 185 12.36 -6.43 1.95
C PRO A 185 11.11 -5.84 2.63
N GLU A 186 10.87 -4.53 2.47
CA GLU A 186 9.71 -3.81 2.99
C GLU A 186 8.40 -4.40 2.44
N THR A 187 8.26 -4.49 1.11
CA THR A 187 7.05 -5.04 0.47
C THR A 187 6.88 -6.53 0.75
N GLN A 188 7.98 -7.29 0.88
CA GLN A 188 7.93 -8.69 1.31
C GLN A 188 7.34 -8.84 2.73
N ILE A 189 7.74 -7.95 3.65
CA ILE A 189 7.21 -7.93 5.01
C ILE A 189 5.73 -7.56 5.00
N MET A 190 5.34 -6.48 4.32
CA MET A 190 3.93 -6.06 4.25
C MET A 190 3.03 -7.11 3.62
N ARG A 191 3.47 -7.76 2.54
CA ARG A 191 2.78 -8.92 1.96
C ARG A 191 2.60 -10.05 2.98
N LYS A 192 3.63 -10.35 3.76
CA LYS A 192 3.57 -11.39 4.80
C LYS A 192 2.63 -11.02 5.94
N ILE A 193 2.58 -9.75 6.34
CA ILE A 193 1.63 -9.24 7.34
C ILE A 193 0.20 -9.43 6.82
N ALA A 194 -0.11 -8.91 5.63
CA ALA A 194 -1.45 -8.98 5.06
C ALA A 194 -1.94 -10.43 4.89
N LEU A 195 -1.13 -11.32 4.31
CA LEU A 195 -1.52 -12.71 4.10
C LEU A 195 -1.65 -13.55 5.38
N ARG A 196 -0.99 -13.15 6.48
CA ARG A 196 -1.09 -13.85 7.77
C ARG A 196 -2.18 -13.28 8.66
N PHE A 197 -2.33 -11.97 8.63
CA PHE A 197 -3.31 -11.27 9.43
C PHE A 197 -4.70 -11.31 8.78
N ASP A 198 -4.78 -11.47 7.46
CA ASP A 198 -6.03 -11.62 6.71
C ASP A 198 -7.04 -10.51 7.06
N PRO A 199 -6.70 -9.22 6.84
CA PRO A 199 -7.54 -8.12 7.28
C PRO A 199 -8.84 -8.05 6.48
N HIS A 200 -9.90 -7.56 7.13
CA HIS A 200 -11.17 -7.22 6.48
C HIS A 200 -11.07 -5.83 5.82
N ILE A 201 -10.35 -4.91 6.48
CA ILE A 201 -10.07 -3.57 5.99
C ILE A 201 -8.57 -3.33 6.02
N TRP A 202 -8.04 -2.82 4.91
CA TRP A 202 -6.69 -2.29 4.85
C TRP A 202 -6.69 -0.87 4.27
N VAL A 203 -5.94 0.03 4.92
CA VAL A 203 -5.74 1.40 4.44
C VAL A 203 -4.25 1.72 4.37
N ASN A 204 -3.79 2.16 3.20
CA ASN A 204 -2.48 2.75 3.00
C ASN A 204 -2.59 4.27 3.01
N VAL A 205 -1.78 4.94 3.83
CA VAL A 205 -1.91 6.36 4.07
C VAL A 205 -0.72 7.12 3.50
N HIS A 206 -1.04 8.10 2.67
CA HIS A 206 -0.13 8.91 1.87
C HIS A 206 -0.45 10.39 2.02
N SER A 207 0.43 11.24 1.49
CA SER A 207 0.18 12.65 1.28
C SER A 207 0.72 13.10 -0.09
N GLY A 208 0.38 14.32 -0.48
CA GLY A 208 0.63 14.92 -1.79
C GLY A 208 -0.65 15.51 -2.41
N MET A 209 -1.82 15.09 -1.91
CA MET A 209 -3.15 15.59 -2.29
C MET A 209 -4.20 15.26 -1.21
N GLU A 210 -5.46 15.68 -1.39
CA GLU A 210 -6.60 15.25 -0.58
C GLU A 210 -7.51 14.29 -1.38
N ALA A 211 -7.46 12.99 -1.08
CA ALA A 211 -8.26 11.99 -1.78
C ALA A 211 -8.47 10.67 -1.01
N LEU A 212 -9.53 9.97 -1.36
CA LEU A 212 -9.94 8.68 -0.84
C LEU A 212 -10.07 7.70 -2.01
N PHE A 213 -9.03 6.92 -2.26
CA PHE A 213 -9.04 5.96 -3.35
C PHE A 213 -9.43 4.57 -2.90
N MET A 214 -10.13 3.90 -3.80
CA MET A 214 -10.29 2.45 -3.86
C MET A 214 -9.61 1.94 -5.13
N PRO A 215 -9.45 0.61 -5.31
CA PRO A 215 -8.95 0.07 -6.56
C PRO A 215 -9.78 0.56 -7.77
N TYR A 216 -9.24 0.48 -8.99
CA TYR A 216 -7.86 0.10 -9.28
C TYR A 216 -6.95 1.31 -9.46
N ASP A 217 -5.66 1.13 -9.17
CA ASP A 217 -4.64 2.12 -9.48
C ASP A 217 -4.12 1.95 -10.92
N HIS A 218 -3.98 0.71 -11.38
CA HIS A 218 -3.53 0.40 -12.75
C HIS A 218 -4.59 0.56 -13.84
N LYS A 219 -5.84 0.88 -13.47
CA LYS A 219 -6.98 1.05 -14.39
C LYS A 219 -7.82 2.26 -14.01
N ASN A 220 -8.41 2.92 -15.02
CA ASN A 220 -9.39 3.99 -14.85
C ASN A 220 -10.81 3.44 -14.64
N THR A 221 -10.96 2.48 -13.73
CA THR A 221 -12.25 1.86 -13.38
C THR A 221 -12.20 1.39 -11.94
N THR A 222 -13.30 1.55 -11.20
CA THR A 222 -13.48 0.88 -9.91
C THR A 222 -13.90 -0.59 -10.13
N PRO A 223 -13.60 -1.49 -9.18
CA PRO A 223 -14.19 -2.83 -9.15
C PRO A 223 -15.72 -2.77 -9.17
N ASP A 224 -16.32 -3.82 -9.72
CA ASP A 224 -17.77 -4.05 -9.67
C ASP A 224 -18.14 -4.94 -8.47
N GLY A 225 -19.43 -4.98 -8.15
CA GLY A 225 -20.00 -5.87 -7.14
C GLY A 225 -20.37 -5.18 -5.83
N GLU A 226 -21.05 -5.92 -4.96
CA GLU A 226 -21.64 -5.39 -3.72
C GLU A 226 -20.58 -4.82 -2.77
N ILE A 227 -19.46 -5.53 -2.57
CA ILE A 227 -18.36 -5.05 -1.73
C ILE A 227 -17.79 -3.72 -2.26
N ALA A 228 -17.63 -3.58 -3.57
CA ALA A 228 -17.13 -2.35 -4.16
C ALA A 228 -18.13 -1.17 -4.00
N GLN A 229 -19.44 -1.45 -4.04
CA GLN A 229 -20.46 -0.47 -3.72
C GLN A 229 -20.39 -0.04 -2.25
N GLN A 230 -20.22 -0.98 -1.33
CA GLN A 230 -20.05 -0.68 0.11
C GLN A 230 -18.77 0.10 0.40
N MET A 231 -17.67 -0.23 -0.28
CA MET A 231 -16.44 0.57 -0.24
C MET A 231 -16.71 2.01 -0.65
N LYS A 232 -17.40 2.22 -1.77
CA LYS A 232 -17.71 3.56 -2.28
C LYS A 232 -18.59 4.35 -1.30
N LEU A 233 -19.64 3.73 -0.75
CA LEU A 233 -20.53 4.37 0.22
C LEU A 233 -19.79 4.75 1.51
N LEU A 234 -18.90 3.89 2.01
CA LEU A 234 -18.03 4.21 3.14
C LEU A 234 -17.13 5.41 2.83
N LEU A 235 -16.52 5.47 1.65
CA LEU A 235 -15.69 6.62 1.24
C LEU A 235 -16.51 7.91 1.12
N GLU A 236 -17.73 7.85 0.58
CA GLU A 236 -18.64 9.00 0.48
C GLU A 236 -18.99 9.56 1.86
N GLU A 237 -19.30 8.69 2.81
CA GLU A 237 -19.59 9.08 4.19
C GLU A 237 -18.36 9.69 4.88
N LEU A 238 -17.19 9.08 4.74
CA LEU A 238 -15.93 9.63 5.27
C LEU A 238 -15.61 11.00 4.67
N ASN A 239 -15.81 11.17 3.37
CA ASN A 239 -15.59 12.46 2.70
C ASN A 239 -16.52 13.53 3.24
N HIS A 240 -17.80 13.20 3.43
CA HIS A 240 -18.78 14.11 4.00
C HIS A 240 -18.42 14.52 5.44
N LEU A 241 -18.09 13.55 6.29
CA LEU A 241 -17.83 13.77 7.72
C LEU A 241 -16.48 14.44 8.02
N HIS A 242 -15.41 14.06 7.32
CA HIS A 242 -14.03 14.39 7.72
C HIS A 242 -13.24 15.18 6.68
N CYS A 243 -13.59 15.08 5.39
CA CYS A 243 -12.99 15.90 4.34
C CYS A 243 -13.85 17.10 3.94
N HIS A 244 -15.03 17.30 4.55
CA HIS A 244 -16.01 18.31 4.17
C HIS A 244 -16.33 18.31 2.66
N SER A 245 -16.46 17.13 2.07
CA SER A 245 -16.71 16.92 0.63
C SER A 245 -15.62 17.46 -0.31
N ARG A 246 -14.41 17.73 0.19
CA ARG A 246 -13.26 18.17 -0.64
C ARG A 246 -12.48 17.01 -1.25
N CYS A 247 -12.42 15.86 -0.59
CA CYS A 247 -11.60 14.74 -1.04
C CYS A 247 -12.17 14.16 -2.34
N MET A 248 -11.30 13.88 -3.30
CA MET A 248 -11.69 13.09 -4.48
C MET A 248 -11.93 11.63 -4.10
N ILE A 249 -12.97 11.01 -4.64
CA ILE A 249 -13.30 9.59 -4.41
C ILE A 249 -13.25 8.83 -5.73
N GLY A 250 -12.72 7.61 -5.73
CA GLY A 250 -12.84 6.68 -6.86
C GLY A 250 -11.64 5.76 -7.04
N SER A 251 -11.47 5.24 -8.24
CA SER A 251 -10.29 4.44 -8.60
C SER A 251 -9.05 5.30 -8.60
N GLY A 252 -7.96 4.88 -7.96
CA GLY A 252 -6.70 5.64 -7.97
C GLY A 252 -6.23 6.02 -9.38
N GLY A 253 -6.32 5.09 -10.34
CA GLY A 253 -5.93 5.33 -11.73
C GLY A 253 -6.87 6.24 -12.53
N GLY A 254 -8.11 6.39 -12.06
CA GLY A 254 -9.14 7.18 -12.73
C GLY A 254 -9.35 8.57 -12.16
N SER A 255 -9.22 8.71 -10.84
CA SER A 255 -9.49 9.97 -10.14
C SER A 255 -8.30 10.93 -10.20
N VAL A 256 -7.07 10.44 -10.32
CA VAL A 256 -5.84 11.28 -10.36
C VAL A 256 -5.37 11.58 -11.78
N GLY A 257 -5.87 10.85 -12.77
CA GLY A 257 -5.57 11.09 -14.19
C GLY A 257 -4.27 10.45 -14.70
N TYR A 258 -3.58 9.64 -13.90
CA TYR A 258 -2.49 8.76 -14.35
C TYR A 258 -2.65 7.35 -13.78
N LEU A 259 -2.12 6.35 -14.47
CA LEU A 259 -2.21 4.94 -14.07
C LEU A 259 -0.96 4.52 -13.32
N ALA A 260 -1.13 3.92 -12.14
CA ALA A 260 -0.02 3.43 -11.33
C ALA A 260 0.00 1.89 -11.33
N HIS A 261 1.17 1.32 -11.64
CA HIS A 261 1.36 -0.13 -11.79
C HIS A 261 2.15 -0.72 -10.64
N GLY A 262 1.86 -1.96 -10.27
CA GLY A 262 2.57 -2.62 -9.17
C GLY A 262 2.29 -1.99 -7.81
N THR A 263 1.07 -1.51 -7.56
CA THR A 263 0.70 -0.85 -6.30
C THR A 263 0.26 -1.83 -5.21
N ALA A 264 0.39 -1.38 -3.97
CA ALA A 264 -0.06 -2.13 -2.81
C ALA A 264 -1.57 -2.38 -2.84
N THR A 265 -2.36 -1.35 -3.17
CA THR A 265 -3.83 -1.40 -3.13
C THR A 265 -4.41 -2.40 -4.12
N ASP A 266 -3.89 -2.42 -5.35
CA ASP A 266 -4.29 -3.41 -6.34
C ASP A 266 -3.94 -4.83 -5.90
N PHE A 267 -2.76 -5.04 -5.30
CA PHE A 267 -2.41 -6.35 -4.76
C PHE A 267 -3.28 -6.76 -3.59
N MET A 268 -3.55 -5.85 -2.64
CA MET A 268 -4.37 -6.13 -1.46
C MET A 268 -5.78 -6.57 -1.87
N PHE A 269 -6.36 -5.91 -2.88
CA PHE A 269 -7.66 -6.28 -3.41
C PHE A 269 -7.63 -7.56 -4.25
N ASP A 270 -6.83 -7.64 -5.31
CA ASP A 270 -6.89 -8.74 -6.29
C ASP A 270 -6.25 -10.03 -5.81
N LYS A 271 -5.15 -9.94 -5.06
CA LYS A 271 -4.30 -11.09 -4.72
C LYS A 271 -4.42 -11.49 -3.26
N ALA A 272 -4.39 -10.52 -2.35
CA ALA A 272 -4.58 -10.79 -0.92
C ALA A 272 -6.06 -10.96 -0.56
N ARG A 273 -6.99 -10.53 -1.43
CA ARG A 273 -8.44 -10.64 -1.24
C ARG A 273 -8.95 -9.94 0.02
N VAL A 274 -8.32 -8.82 0.38
CA VAL A 274 -8.84 -7.92 1.42
C VAL A 274 -10.17 -7.34 0.92
N PRO A 275 -11.29 -7.54 1.63
CA PRO A 275 -12.60 -7.06 1.20
C PRO A 275 -12.61 -5.56 0.89
N MET A 276 -12.06 -4.75 1.79
CA MET A 276 -11.97 -3.31 1.60
C MET A 276 -10.50 -2.86 1.66
N ALA A 277 -9.90 -2.58 0.51
CA ALA A 277 -8.55 -2.04 0.39
C ALA A 277 -8.60 -0.60 -0.10
N PHE A 278 -7.88 0.32 0.56
CA PHE A 278 -7.93 1.74 0.26
C PHE A 278 -6.55 2.40 0.23
N THR A 279 -6.42 3.47 -0.56
CA THR A 279 -5.31 4.42 -0.51
C THR A 279 -5.88 5.78 -0.10
N PHE A 280 -5.43 6.33 1.03
CA PHE A 280 -5.86 7.65 1.50
C PHE A 280 -4.75 8.66 1.32
N GLU A 281 -5.04 9.76 0.66
CA GLU A 281 -4.17 10.92 0.51
C GLU A 281 -4.69 12.01 1.45
N ILE A 282 -3.93 12.29 2.52
CA ILE A 282 -4.46 12.99 3.68
C ILE A 282 -4.17 14.49 3.73
N TYR A 283 -3.32 14.97 2.83
CA TYR A 283 -2.87 16.35 2.78
C TYR A 283 -2.12 16.59 1.47
N GLY A 284 -2.30 17.76 0.86
CA GLY A 284 -1.39 18.28 -0.16
C GLY A 284 -1.47 19.79 -0.24
N ASP A 285 -0.33 20.46 -0.44
CA ASP A 285 -0.30 21.90 -0.76
C ASP A 285 -0.04 22.09 -2.26
N GLU A 286 -1.12 22.26 -3.03
CA GLU A 286 -1.07 22.52 -4.48
C GLU A 286 -0.43 23.87 -4.82
N ALA A 287 -0.32 24.79 -3.85
CA ALA A 287 0.34 26.09 -4.04
C ALA A 287 1.86 26.03 -3.79
N ALA A 288 2.38 24.91 -3.28
CA ALA A 288 3.81 24.72 -3.11
C ALA A 288 4.53 24.62 -4.46
N SER A 289 5.76 25.15 -4.53
CA SER A 289 6.63 24.94 -5.69
C SER A 289 6.96 23.45 -5.83
N SER A 290 7.08 22.94 -7.06
CA SER A 290 7.50 21.55 -7.31
C SER A 290 8.88 21.22 -6.74
N LYS A 291 9.68 22.24 -6.40
CA LYS A 291 10.98 22.08 -5.71
C LYS A 291 10.83 21.94 -4.19
N ASP A 292 9.76 22.45 -3.59
CA ASP A 292 9.55 22.45 -2.13
C ASP A 292 8.73 21.22 -1.70
N CYS A 293 9.35 20.04 -1.84
CA CYS A 293 8.71 18.77 -1.52
C CYS A 293 8.23 18.70 -0.07
N PHE A 294 8.96 19.27 0.90
CA PHE A 294 8.51 19.18 2.28
C PHE A 294 7.14 19.82 2.46
N ARG A 295 6.97 21.06 1.99
CA ARG A 295 5.71 21.80 2.08
C ARG A 295 4.58 21.15 1.28
N MET A 296 4.88 20.62 0.09
CA MET A 296 3.90 19.96 -0.76
C MET A 296 3.23 18.77 -0.07
N PHE A 297 4.01 18.01 0.70
CA PHE A 297 3.58 16.76 1.32
C PHE A 297 3.26 16.87 2.82
N ASN A 298 3.62 17.99 3.48
CA ASN A 298 3.53 18.12 4.93
C ASN A 298 3.07 19.53 5.35
N PRO A 299 2.06 19.65 6.24
CA PRO A 299 1.70 20.93 6.85
C PRO A 299 2.89 21.65 7.48
N THR A 300 3.07 22.93 7.16
CA THR A 300 4.20 23.72 7.67
C THR A 300 3.82 24.63 8.84
N ASP A 301 2.53 24.77 9.13
CA ASP A 301 1.99 25.57 10.22
C ASP A 301 1.25 24.70 11.27
N PRO A 302 1.28 25.09 12.55
CA PRO A 302 0.65 24.31 13.62
C PRO A 302 -0.87 24.13 13.49
N ASN A 303 -1.59 25.07 12.86
CA ASN A 303 -3.04 24.97 12.77
C ASN A 303 -3.45 23.92 11.75
N THR A 304 -2.84 23.96 10.56
CA THR A 304 -3.07 22.95 9.52
C THR A 304 -2.59 21.58 9.98
N PHE A 305 -1.42 21.50 10.63
CA PHE A 305 -0.90 20.26 11.20
C PHE A 305 -1.91 19.62 12.18
N ASN A 306 -2.37 20.38 13.17
CA ASN A 306 -3.32 19.87 14.16
C ASN A 306 -4.68 19.52 13.55
N ARG A 307 -5.15 20.27 12.54
CA ARG A 307 -6.37 19.95 11.80
C ARG A 307 -6.25 18.61 11.09
N VAL A 308 -5.17 18.39 10.33
CA VAL A 308 -4.91 17.11 9.64
C VAL A 308 -4.86 15.94 10.63
N LEU A 309 -4.17 16.09 11.76
CA LEU A 309 -4.15 15.04 12.78
C LEU A 309 -5.54 14.77 13.37
N SER A 310 -6.33 15.80 13.64
CA SER A 310 -7.67 15.69 14.21
C SER A 310 -8.63 15.01 13.24
N ASP A 311 -8.75 15.54 12.02
CA ASP A 311 -9.71 15.07 11.02
C ASP A 311 -9.43 13.62 10.63
N TRP A 312 -8.17 13.28 10.35
CA TRP A 312 -7.84 11.93 9.90
C TRP A 312 -7.86 10.91 11.03
N SER A 313 -7.44 11.26 12.24
CA SER A 313 -7.61 10.34 13.36
C SER A 313 -9.10 10.06 13.65
N ALA A 314 -9.97 11.08 13.54
CA ALA A 314 -11.42 10.88 13.65
C ALA A 314 -11.96 9.99 12.51
N ALA A 315 -11.50 10.17 11.27
CA ALA A 315 -11.88 9.35 10.13
C ALA A 315 -11.55 7.86 10.32
N PHE A 316 -10.36 7.53 10.84
CA PHE A 316 -10.02 6.13 11.13
C PHE A 316 -10.91 5.53 12.21
N PHE A 317 -11.29 6.29 13.23
CA PHE A 317 -12.22 5.79 14.25
C PHE A 317 -13.65 5.66 13.72
N THR A 318 -14.07 6.48 12.75
CA THR A 318 -15.30 6.25 11.99
C THR A 318 -15.21 4.93 11.21
N ILE A 319 -14.08 4.61 10.56
CA ILE A 319 -13.86 3.30 9.90
C ILE A 319 -13.94 2.15 10.91
N PHE A 320 -13.35 2.29 12.10
CA PHE A 320 -13.40 1.26 13.13
C PHE A 320 -14.83 0.93 13.54
N LYS A 321 -15.72 1.94 13.53
CA LYS A 321 -17.13 1.79 13.86
C LYS A 321 -17.96 1.26 12.69
N MET A 322 -17.87 1.90 11.54
CA MET A 322 -18.77 1.65 10.40
C MET A 322 -18.28 0.50 9.53
N GLY A 323 -16.97 0.27 9.44
CA GLY A 323 -16.38 -0.77 8.60
C GLY A 323 -16.99 -2.17 8.79
N PRO A 324 -17.15 -2.66 10.04
CA PRO A 324 -17.86 -3.90 10.31
C PRO A 324 -19.32 -3.91 9.83
N GLU A 325 -20.05 -2.82 10.03
CA GLU A 325 -21.47 -2.70 9.65
C GLU A 325 -21.64 -2.83 8.12
N TYR A 326 -20.79 -2.16 7.34
CA TYR A 326 -20.81 -2.21 5.87
C TYR A 326 -20.44 -3.59 5.30
N LEU A 327 -19.65 -4.39 6.02
CA LEU A 327 -19.33 -5.76 5.59
C LEU A 327 -20.39 -6.77 6.05
N ASP A 328 -20.93 -6.63 7.26
CA ASP A 328 -22.00 -7.50 7.77
C ASP A 328 -23.30 -7.38 6.94
N GLU A 329 -23.61 -6.20 6.40
CA GLU A 329 -24.75 -6.01 5.48
C GLU A 329 -24.70 -6.93 4.25
N THR A 330 -23.49 -7.30 3.79
CA THR A 330 -23.31 -8.22 2.65
C THR A 330 -23.53 -9.69 3.01
N GLU A 331 -23.51 -10.06 4.30
CA GLU A 331 -23.88 -11.41 4.77
C GLU A 331 -25.40 -11.57 4.97
N PHE A 332 -26.16 -10.47 5.08
CA PHE A 332 -27.60 -10.45 5.40
C PHE A 332 -28.56 -10.41 4.22
N HIS A 333 -28.08 -10.55 2.97
CA HIS A 333 -28.95 -10.81 1.82
C HIS A 333 -28.99 -12.31 1.48
N PRO A 334 -29.91 -13.11 2.07
CA PRO A 334 -30.19 -14.43 1.54
C PRO A 334 -30.74 -14.24 0.13
N LYS A 335 -30.05 -14.81 -0.87
CA LYS A 335 -30.49 -14.88 -2.26
C LYS A 335 -31.95 -15.32 -2.31
N SER A 336 -32.86 -14.38 -2.52
CA SER A 336 -34.25 -14.67 -2.85
C SER A 336 -34.29 -15.14 -4.30
N ASN A 337 -34.27 -16.45 -4.47
CA ASN A 337 -34.58 -17.09 -5.74
C ASN A 337 -36.05 -16.84 -6.10
N VAL A 338 -36.30 -16.23 -7.26
CA VAL A 338 -37.45 -16.57 -8.11
C VAL A 338 -37.00 -16.55 -9.60
N ASP A 339 -36.83 -17.77 -10.11
CA ASP A 339 -37.03 -18.26 -11.49
C ASP A 339 -36.16 -17.79 -12.67
N LYS A 340 -35.17 -18.63 -13.00
CA LYS A 340 -35.31 -19.45 -14.24
C LYS A 340 -34.57 -20.79 -14.15
N LEU A 341 -35.39 -21.83 -14.08
CA LEU A 341 -35.10 -23.25 -14.12
C LEU A 341 -34.40 -23.67 -15.44
N VAL A 342 -33.16 -24.18 -15.37
CA VAL A 342 -32.67 -25.23 -16.28
C VAL A 342 -31.81 -26.23 -15.48
N SER A 343 -32.40 -27.41 -15.28
CA SER A 343 -31.80 -28.75 -15.16
C SER A 343 -30.59 -28.97 -14.23
N ILE A 344 -30.92 -29.38 -13.00
CA ILE A 344 -30.11 -30.20 -12.09
C ILE A 344 -29.93 -31.59 -12.71
N ASP A 345 -28.68 -32.02 -12.94
CA ASP A 345 -28.24 -33.42 -12.75
C ASP A 345 -26.73 -33.69 -13.01
N GLU A 346 -25.91 -32.69 -13.36
CA GLU A 346 -24.49 -32.95 -13.72
C GLU A 346 -23.43 -32.28 -12.80
N TYR A 347 -23.84 -31.60 -11.72
CA TYR A 347 -22.92 -30.77 -10.91
C TYR A 347 -22.70 -31.25 -9.47
N LEU A 348 -23.42 -32.29 -9.02
CA LEU A 348 -23.49 -32.69 -7.62
C LEU A 348 -22.51 -33.80 -7.16
N GLU A 349 -21.68 -34.34 -8.05
CA GLU A 349 -20.62 -35.30 -7.66
C GLU A 349 -19.25 -34.66 -7.41
N GLY A 350 -19.03 -33.39 -7.76
CA GLY A 350 -17.72 -32.72 -7.59
C GLY A 350 -17.48 -32.07 -6.23
N TYR A 351 -18.52 -31.83 -5.42
CA TYR A 351 -18.43 -30.89 -4.29
C TYR A 351 -18.36 -31.53 -2.90
N LEU A 352 -18.43 -32.86 -2.81
CA LEU A 352 -18.40 -33.58 -1.52
C LEU A 352 -17.01 -34.14 -1.14
N ILE A 353 -15.98 -33.92 -1.97
CA ILE A 353 -14.61 -34.40 -1.73
C ILE A 353 -13.66 -33.30 -1.18
N GLU A 354 -14.10 -32.04 -1.08
CA GLU A 354 -13.21 -30.91 -0.77
C GLU A 354 -13.05 -30.53 0.71
N ARG A 355 -13.46 -31.40 1.65
CA ARG A 355 -13.19 -31.18 3.09
C ARG A 355 -12.07 -32.03 3.69
N SER A 356 -11.47 -32.97 2.96
CA SER A 356 -10.43 -33.87 3.50
C SER A 356 -8.99 -33.66 2.99
N SER A 357 -8.72 -32.77 2.02
CA SER A 357 -7.39 -32.69 1.39
C SER A 357 -6.50 -31.49 1.79
N ARG A 358 -6.68 -30.91 2.98
CA ARG A 358 -5.86 -29.77 3.47
C ARG A 358 -4.37 -30.11 3.71
N TYR A 359 -3.93 -31.35 3.46
CA TYR A 359 -2.53 -31.78 3.51
C TYR A 359 -1.88 -31.97 2.12
N GLY A 360 -2.65 -31.93 1.02
CA GLY A 360 -2.14 -32.15 -0.36
C GLY A 360 -1.63 -30.88 -1.06
N LYS A 361 -2.10 -29.71 -0.65
CA LYS A 361 -1.90 -28.43 -1.38
C LYS A 361 -0.48 -27.87 -1.35
N LYS A 362 0.45 -28.50 -0.62
CA LYS A 362 1.88 -28.13 -0.63
C LYS A 362 2.63 -28.66 -1.88
N ARG A 363 2.07 -29.65 -2.57
CA ARG A 363 2.71 -30.30 -3.73
C ARG A 363 2.34 -29.64 -5.06
N GLU A 364 1.07 -29.26 -5.24
CA GLU A 364 0.60 -28.65 -6.50
C GLU A 364 1.13 -27.23 -6.75
N VAL A 365 1.38 -26.43 -5.71
CA VAL A 365 1.99 -25.09 -5.86
C VAL A 365 3.46 -25.21 -6.29
N PHE A 366 4.15 -26.28 -5.88
CA PHE A 366 5.51 -26.58 -6.33
C PHE A 366 5.53 -27.05 -7.79
N ASP A 367 4.55 -27.84 -8.22
CA ASP A 367 4.45 -28.32 -9.60
C ASP A 367 4.03 -27.22 -10.59
N LEU A 368 3.12 -26.31 -10.21
CA LEU A 368 2.78 -25.13 -11.03
C LEU A 368 3.99 -24.20 -11.21
N GLY A 369 4.73 -23.92 -10.13
CA GLY A 369 5.97 -23.12 -10.21
C GLY A 369 7.06 -23.79 -11.05
N MET A 370 7.16 -25.12 -11.01
CA MET A 370 8.09 -25.89 -11.86
C MET A 370 7.68 -25.93 -13.33
N GLN A 371 6.37 -25.88 -13.61
CA GLN A 371 5.83 -25.88 -14.98
C GLN A 371 6.00 -24.52 -15.67
N GLU A 372 5.84 -23.42 -14.92
CA GLU A 372 6.17 -22.08 -15.39
C GLU A 372 7.68 -21.93 -15.65
N MET A 373 8.54 -22.39 -14.73
CA MET A 373 9.99 -22.37 -14.91
C MET A 373 10.47 -23.17 -16.13
N ARG A 374 9.85 -24.33 -16.41
CA ARG A 374 10.15 -25.12 -17.63
C ARG A 374 9.72 -24.40 -18.90
N THR A 375 8.65 -23.62 -18.85
CA THR A 375 8.16 -22.84 -19.99
C THR A 375 9.10 -21.67 -20.28
N TYR A 376 9.56 -20.96 -19.25
CA TYR A 376 10.58 -19.91 -19.39
C TYR A 376 11.92 -20.48 -19.91
N PHE A 377 12.34 -21.66 -19.45
CA PHE A 377 13.56 -22.29 -19.93
C PHE A 377 13.47 -22.70 -21.40
N ARG A 378 12.31 -23.20 -21.86
CA ARG A 378 12.07 -23.50 -23.28
C ARG A 378 12.10 -22.24 -24.15
N LEU A 379 11.48 -21.15 -23.70
CA LEU A 379 11.51 -19.86 -24.40
C LEU A 379 12.93 -19.27 -24.46
N PHE A 380 13.71 -19.41 -23.39
CA PHE A 380 15.12 -19.01 -23.34
C PHE A 380 16.01 -19.83 -24.30
N LEU A 381 15.79 -21.14 -24.39
CA LEU A 381 16.48 -21.98 -25.37
C LEU A 381 16.10 -21.61 -26.80
N LEU A 382 14.82 -21.33 -27.06
CA LEU A 382 14.34 -20.91 -28.37
C LEU A 382 14.97 -19.58 -28.80
N SER A 383 15.04 -18.60 -27.89
CA SER A 383 15.66 -17.30 -28.16
C SER A 383 17.17 -17.41 -28.39
N SER A 384 17.84 -18.29 -27.63
CA SER A 384 19.28 -18.57 -27.78
C SER A 384 19.59 -19.21 -29.14
N VAL A 385 18.76 -20.15 -29.60
CA VAL A 385 18.88 -20.78 -30.92
C VAL A 385 18.65 -19.77 -32.05
N LEU A 386 17.63 -18.92 -31.93
CA LEU A 386 17.35 -17.85 -32.89
C LEU A 386 18.52 -16.84 -32.99
N LEU A 387 19.10 -16.45 -31.84
CA LEU A 387 20.29 -15.61 -31.80
C LEU A 387 21.49 -16.28 -32.48
N MET A 388 21.67 -17.60 -32.28
CA MET A 388 22.72 -18.36 -32.95
C MET A 388 22.53 -18.38 -34.48
N PHE A 389 21.29 -18.56 -34.96
CA PHE A 389 20.98 -18.51 -36.40
C PHE A 389 21.20 -17.12 -37.00
N MET A 390 20.84 -16.06 -36.28
CA MET A 390 21.12 -14.69 -36.69
C MET A 390 22.62 -14.42 -36.78
N PHE A 391 23.41 -14.92 -35.82
CA PHE A 391 24.87 -14.79 -35.81
C PHE A 391 25.52 -15.58 -36.96
N CYS A 392 25.08 -16.81 -37.20
CA CYS A 392 25.57 -17.65 -38.31
C CYS A 392 25.23 -17.05 -39.69
N SER A 393 24.04 -16.47 -39.83
CA SER A 393 23.62 -15.78 -41.06
C SER A 393 24.45 -14.52 -41.34
N ARG A 394 24.87 -13.81 -40.28
CA ARG A 394 25.77 -12.64 -40.40
C ARG A 394 27.19 -13.03 -40.82
N ILE A 395 27.72 -14.14 -40.30
CA ILE A 395 29.04 -14.67 -40.68
C ILE A 395 29.04 -15.20 -42.11
N SER A 396 27.95 -15.84 -42.55
CA SER A 396 27.81 -16.35 -43.92
C SER A 396 27.83 -15.23 -44.97
N LYS A 397 27.14 -14.10 -44.69
CA LYS A 397 27.13 -12.94 -45.61
C LYS A 397 28.49 -12.24 -45.76
N ASN A 398 29.39 -12.35 -44.78
CA ASN A 398 30.75 -11.79 -44.87
C ASN A 398 31.76 -12.66 -45.63
N LYS A 399 31.41 -13.89 -46.01
CA LYS A 399 32.30 -14.78 -46.80
C LYS A 399 32.10 -14.70 -48.32
N PHE A 400 31.02 -14.06 -48.80
CA PHE A 400 30.72 -13.95 -50.24
C PHE A 400 31.16 -12.63 -50.90
N THR A 401 31.79 -11.73 -50.15
CA THR A 401 32.39 -10.48 -50.66
C THR A 401 33.91 -10.53 -50.54
N ARG A 402 34.55 -11.41 -51.31
CA ARG A 402 35.97 -11.26 -51.70
C ARG A 402 36.03 -11.20 -53.23
N PRO A 403 36.64 -10.16 -53.84
CA PRO A 403 36.79 -10.10 -55.28
C PRO A 403 37.80 -11.16 -55.74
N LEU A 404 37.41 -11.96 -56.74
CA LEU A 404 38.29 -12.86 -57.49
C LEU A 404 39.29 -12.02 -58.29
N VAL A 405 40.55 -12.01 -57.87
CA VAL A 405 41.67 -11.53 -58.70
C VAL A 405 42.00 -12.65 -59.68
N SER A 406 41.78 -12.38 -60.97
CA SER A 406 42.20 -13.24 -62.07
C SER A 406 43.71 -13.15 -62.24
N ALA A 407 44.39 -14.31 -62.18
CA ALA A 407 45.77 -14.47 -62.61
C ALA A 407 45.78 -14.82 -64.10
N ILE A 408 46.43 -14.00 -64.92
CA ILE A 408 46.88 -14.37 -66.26
C ILE A 408 48.39 -14.17 -66.30
N SER A 409 49.11 -15.24 -66.62
CA SER A 409 50.51 -15.23 -67.01
C SER A 409 50.61 -15.85 -68.40
N ILE A 410 51.02 -15.06 -69.39
CA ILE A 410 52.20 -15.18 -70.26
C ILE A 410 52.23 -13.92 -71.12
#